data_AF-A0A523G0I1-F1
#
_entry.id   AF-A0A523G0I1-F1
#
_cell.length_a   1.000
_cell.length_b   1.000
_cell.length_c   1.000
_cell.angle_alpha   90.00
_cell.angle_beta   90.00
_cell.angle_gamma   90.00
#
_symmetry.space_group_name_H-M   'P 1'
#
loop_
_entity.id
_entity.type
_entity.pdbx_description
1 polymer ?
#
loop_
_entity_poly.entity_id
_entity_poly.type
_entity_poly.pdbx_seq_one_letter_code
_entity_poly.pdbx_strand_id
1 'polypeptide(L)'
;DIEASIAPSFIYKKQGNFDQLDLGLHFRYDPIIAGFWYRGIPVQQNINDNVNHDAVTFMFGLRYKQFEFGYSFDMTISKLAANTGGAHEFAINYQWANVDDGKHRKKRKEKFIPCPTFSNRE
;
A
#
# COMPACT_ATOMS: atom_id res chain seq x y z
N ASP A 1 15.84 -6.71 13.20
CA ASP A 1 14.86 -5.67 13.53
C ASP A 1 13.51 -6.10 12.98
N ILE A 2 12.55 -6.35 13.85
CA ILE A 2 11.17 -6.66 13.44
C ILE A 2 10.50 -5.31 13.19
N GLU A 3 10.16 -5.04 11.94
CA GLU A 3 9.51 -3.78 11.55
C GLU A 3 7.99 -4.00 11.57
N ALA A 4 7.32 -3.24 12.45
CA ALA A 4 5.86 -3.21 12.56
C ALA A 4 5.36 -1.83 12.11
N SER A 5 4.47 -1.80 11.11
CA SER A 5 3.85 -0.56 10.64
C SER A 5 2.38 -0.75 10.30
N ILE A 6 1.60 0.31 10.50
CA ILE A 6 0.19 0.42 10.16
C ILE A 6 0.07 1.58 9.16
N ALA A 7 -0.57 1.34 8.03
CA ALA A 7 -0.74 2.31 6.96
C ALA A 7 -2.22 2.41 6.56
N PRO A 8 -3.00 3.34 7.16
CA PRO A 8 -4.31 3.69 6.64
C PRO A 8 -4.15 4.31 5.25
N SER A 9 -5.08 4.03 4.35
CA SER A 9 -5.02 4.40 2.94
C SER A 9 -6.40 4.73 2.42
N PHE A 10 -6.50 5.60 1.42
CA PHE A 10 -7.74 5.85 0.72
C PHE A 10 -7.47 6.22 -0.73
N ILE A 11 -8.42 5.94 -1.62
CA ILE A 11 -8.35 6.26 -3.05
C ILE A 11 -9.71 6.80 -3.47
N TYR A 12 -9.76 8.05 -3.94
CA TYR A 12 -10.95 8.62 -4.59
C TYR A 12 -10.76 8.59 -6.11
N LYS A 13 -11.76 8.09 -6.82
CA LYS A 13 -11.79 7.95 -8.28
C LYS A 13 -13.04 8.66 -8.80
N LYS A 14 -12.87 9.42 -9.88
CA LYS A 14 -13.96 10.13 -10.56
C LYS A 14 -13.84 9.92 -12.06
N GLN A 15 -14.87 9.33 -12.66
CA GLN A 15 -14.96 9.09 -14.10
C GLN A 15 -16.33 9.51 -14.61
N GLY A 16 -16.41 10.67 -15.27
CA GLY A 16 -17.67 11.22 -15.73
C GLY A 16 -18.64 11.45 -14.56
N ASN A 17 -19.78 10.77 -14.59
CA ASN A 17 -20.81 10.81 -13.54
C ASN A 17 -20.61 9.74 -12.45
N PHE A 18 -19.56 8.94 -12.53
CA PHE A 18 -19.26 7.89 -11.57
C PHE A 18 -18.17 8.34 -10.60
N ASP A 19 -18.51 8.35 -9.32
CA ASP A 19 -17.60 8.66 -8.22
C ASP A 19 -17.49 7.44 -7.30
N GLN A 20 -16.28 7.11 -6.88
CA GLN A 20 -15.97 5.98 -6.01
C GLN A 20 -14.90 6.40 -5.01
N LEU A 21 -15.01 5.98 -3.75
CA LEU A 21 -13.86 5.97 -2.86
C LEU A 21 -13.69 4.65 -2.14
N ASP A 22 -12.42 4.29 -2.08
CA ASP A 22 -11.92 3.08 -1.50
C ASP A 22 -11.18 3.47 -0.23
N LEU A 23 -11.48 2.79 0.87
CA LEU A 23 -10.80 2.95 2.14
C LEU A 23 -10.02 1.68 2.43
N GLY A 24 -8.77 1.83 2.83
CA GLY A 24 -7.84 0.72 3.03
C GLY A 24 -7.08 0.85 4.34
N LEU A 25 -6.64 -0.29 4.85
CA LEU A 25 -5.73 -0.36 5.99
C LEU A 25 -4.76 -1.50 5.76
N HIS A 26 -3.47 -1.19 5.80
CA HIS A 26 -2.41 -2.18 5.68
C HIS A 26 -1.66 -2.32 6.99
N PHE A 27 -1.31 -3.56 7.29
CA PHE A 27 -0.48 -3.95 8.40
C PHE A 27 0.74 -4.67 7.84
N ARG A 28 1.92 -4.21 8.21
CA ARG A 28 3.17 -4.89 7.90
C ARG A 28 3.84 -5.26 9.21
N TYR A 29 4.08 -6.54 9.40
CA TYR A 29 4.79 -7.10 10.54
C TYR A 29 5.71 -8.18 10.00
N ASP A 30 6.95 -7.81 9.65
CA ASP A 30 7.88 -8.69 8.92
C ASP A 30 7.97 -10.10 9.57
N PRO A 31 7.71 -11.19 8.84
CA PRO A 31 7.53 -11.33 7.38
C PRO A 31 6.10 -11.23 6.82
N ILE A 32 5.11 -10.92 7.67
CA ILE A 32 3.69 -10.92 7.34
C ILE A 32 3.25 -9.54 6.83
N ILE A 33 2.43 -9.55 5.78
CA ILE A 33 1.71 -8.40 5.27
C ILE A 33 0.23 -8.75 5.29
N ALA A 34 -0.61 -7.85 5.81
CA ALA A 34 -2.05 -8.00 5.78
C ALA A 34 -2.69 -6.68 5.36
N GLY A 35 -3.84 -6.76 4.71
CA GLY A 35 -4.56 -5.59 4.24
C GLY A 35 -6.06 -5.83 4.23
N PHE A 36 -6.80 -4.76 4.47
CA PHE A 36 -8.24 -4.73 4.36
C PHE A 36 -8.62 -3.51 3.53
N TRP A 37 -9.53 -3.69 2.58
CA TRP A 37 -10.08 -2.61 1.79
C TRP A 37 -11.59 -2.71 1.70
N TYR A 38 -12.23 -1.54 1.77
CA TYR A 38 -13.64 -1.33 1.52
C TYR A 38 -13.79 -0.43 0.30
N ARG A 39 -14.46 -0.93 -0.74
CA ARG A 39 -14.63 -0.27 -2.04
C ARG A 39 -16.06 0.28 -2.16
N GLY A 40 -16.20 1.60 -2.09
CA GLY A 40 -17.47 2.30 -2.31
C GLY A 40 -17.72 3.46 -1.35
N ILE A 41 -18.34 4.54 -1.85
CA ILE A 41 -18.98 5.58 -1.03
C ILE A 41 -20.50 5.57 -1.31
N PRO A 42 -21.36 5.56 -0.28
CA PRO A 42 -22.82 5.71 -0.37
C PRO A 42 -23.33 7.17 -0.32
N VAL A 43 -22.61 8.17 -0.87
CA VAL A 43 -22.89 9.61 -0.62
C VAL A 43 -23.38 10.35 -1.86
N GLN A 44 -23.12 9.84 -3.07
CA GLN A 44 -23.81 10.34 -4.28
C GLN A 44 -24.74 9.26 -4.82
N GLN A 45 -26.02 9.37 -4.42
CA GLN A 45 -27.12 8.77 -5.16
C GLN A 45 -27.17 9.47 -6.52
N ASN A 46 -26.88 8.76 -7.61
CA ASN A 46 -27.33 9.25 -8.91
C ASN A 46 -27.90 8.13 -9.77
N ILE A 47 -29.16 8.37 -10.12
CA ILE A 47 -30.03 7.73 -11.10
C ILE A 47 -30.31 6.25 -10.79
N ASN A 48 -31.44 6.00 -10.09
CA ASN A 48 -32.08 4.69 -9.82
C ASN A 48 -31.74 3.98 -8.49
N ASP A 49 -31.48 4.70 -7.40
CA ASP A 49 -31.59 4.15 -6.03
C ASP A 49 -30.70 2.92 -5.74
N ASN A 50 -29.58 2.80 -6.46
CA ASN A 50 -28.58 1.77 -6.23
C ASN A 50 -27.44 2.37 -5.40
N VAL A 51 -27.39 1.97 -4.13
CA VAL A 51 -26.26 2.20 -3.24
C VAL A 51 -25.02 1.52 -3.84
N ASN A 52 -23.97 2.30 -4.12
CA ASN A 52 -22.71 1.83 -4.71
C ASN A 52 -21.81 1.19 -3.63
N HIS A 53 -22.23 0.04 -3.10
CA HIS A 53 -21.37 -0.84 -2.30
C HIS A 53 -20.82 -1.90 -3.24
N ASP A 54 -19.54 -1.81 -3.58
CA ASP A 54 -18.97 -2.62 -4.65
C ASP A 54 -18.37 -3.91 -4.08
N ALA A 55 -17.32 -3.80 -3.26
CA ALA A 55 -16.61 -4.95 -2.72
C ALA A 55 -15.87 -4.67 -1.41
N VAL A 56 -15.60 -5.74 -0.66
CA VAL A 56 -14.59 -5.78 0.40
C VAL A 56 -13.47 -6.69 -0.06
N THR A 57 -12.23 -6.21 0.05
CA THR A 57 -11.04 -6.97 -0.31
C THR A 57 -10.23 -7.28 0.94
N PHE A 58 -9.87 -8.56 1.10
CA PHE A 58 -8.87 -8.99 2.08
C PHE A 58 -7.57 -9.30 1.36
N MET A 59 -6.45 -8.91 1.97
CA MET A 59 -5.11 -9.17 1.44
C MET A 59 -4.25 -9.83 2.52
N PHE A 60 -3.52 -10.87 2.13
CA PHE A 60 -2.50 -11.52 2.94
C PHE A 60 -1.24 -11.73 2.12
N GLY A 61 -0.08 -11.52 2.73
CA GLY A 61 1.20 -11.71 2.08
C GLY A 61 2.28 -12.17 3.03
N LEU A 62 3.28 -12.84 2.45
CA LEU A 62 4.43 -13.41 3.14
C LEU A 62 5.69 -13.07 2.39
N ARG A 63 6.64 -12.46 3.10
CA ARG A 63 7.98 -12.17 2.60
C ARG A 63 8.94 -13.26 3.03
N TYR A 64 9.64 -13.85 2.07
CA TYR A 64 10.69 -14.83 2.31
C TYR A 64 11.90 -14.53 1.43
N LYS A 65 12.97 -14.03 2.04
CA LYS A 65 14.21 -13.62 1.36
C LYS A 65 13.91 -12.63 0.22
N GLN A 66 14.17 -12.99 -1.03
CA GLN A 66 13.91 -12.19 -2.23
C GLN A 66 12.49 -12.33 -2.78
N PHE A 67 11.67 -13.20 -2.20
CA PHE A 67 10.30 -13.43 -2.67
C PHE A 67 9.30 -12.78 -1.73
N GLU A 68 8.23 -12.24 -2.31
CA GLU A 68 7.03 -11.83 -1.59
C GLU A 68 5.83 -12.46 -2.28
N PHE A 69 5.10 -13.29 -1.55
CA PHE A 69 3.88 -13.94 -2.00
C PHE A 69 2.70 -13.15 -1.48
N GLY A 70 1.71 -12.91 -2.33
CA GLY A 70 0.48 -12.22 -1.99
C GLY A 70 -0.74 -13.04 -2.41
N TYR A 71 -1.80 -12.93 -1.63
CA TYR A 71 -3.11 -13.45 -1.94
C TYR A 71 -4.15 -12.40 -1.57
N SER A 72 -5.07 -12.11 -2.49
CA SER A 72 -6.20 -11.23 -2.26
C SER A 72 -7.51 -11.91 -2.60
N PHE A 73 -8.55 -11.54 -1.86
CA PHE A 73 -9.90 -11.99 -2.08
C PHE A 73 -10.85 -10.80 -2.12
N ASP A 74 -11.41 -10.53 -3.30
CA ASP A 74 -12.39 -9.48 -3.54
C ASP A 74 -13.79 -10.09 -3.39
N MET A 75 -14.44 -9.81 -2.26
CA MET A 75 -15.82 -10.18 -1.99
C MET A 75 -16.75 -9.06 -2.46
N THR A 76 -17.50 -9.28 -3.54
CA THR A 76 -18.52 -8.34 -4.01
C THR A 76 -19.69 -8.28 -3.02
N ILE A 77 -20.13 -7.08 -2.63
CA ILE A 77 -21.24 -6.87 -1.67
C ILE A 77 -22.49 -6.27 -2.36
N SER A 78 -22.35 -5.82 -3.61
CA SER A 78 -23.44 -5.22 -4.38
C SER A 78 -24.61 -6.18 -4.62
N LYS A 79 -25.76 -5.68 -5.09
CA LYS A 79 -26.91 -6.52 -5.51
C LYS A 79 -26.56 -7.54 -6.62
N LEU A 80 -25.38 -7.42 -7.25
CA LEU A 80 -24.83 -8.38 -8.21
C LEU A 80 -24.07 -9.55 -7.55
N ALA A 81 -23.85 -9.50 -6.23
CA ALA A 81 -23.11 -10.49 -5.44
C ALA A 81 -23.72 -11.89 -5.45
N ALA A 82 -25.02 -12.03 -5.73
CA ALA A 82 -25.72 -13.32 -5.73
C ALA A 82 -25.17 -14.32 -6.77
N ASN A 83 -24.39 -13.86 -7.76
CA ASN A 83 -23.92 -14.70 -8.87
C ASN A 83 -22.39 -14.80 -9.04
N THR A 84 -21.57 -14.01 -8.33
CA THR A 84 -20.14 -13.89 -8.66
C THR A 84 -19.20 -14.66 -7.74
N GLY A 85 -19.59 -15.00 -6.51
CA GLY A 85 -18.77 -15.80 -5.58
C GLY A 85 -17.48 -15.13 -5.07
N GLY A 86 -17.16 -13.93 -5.58
CA GLY A 86 -15.92 -13.20 -5.32
C GLY A 86 -14.79 -13.55 -6.30
N ALA A 87 -13.67 -12.84 -6.20
CA ALA A 87 -12.49 -13.05 -7.03
C ALA A 87 -11.25 -13.34 -6.17
N HIS A 88 -10.54 -14.41 -6.52
CA HIS A 88 -9.30 -14.84 -5.87
C HIS A 88 -8.11 -14.46 -6.73
N GLU A 89 -7.15 -13.74 -6.16
CA GLU A 89 -5.93 -13.32 -6.86
C GLU A 89 -4.69 -13.77 -6.10
N PHE A 90 -3.67 -14.22 -6.84
CA PHE A 90 -2.38 -14.63 -6.30
C PHE A 90 -1.29 -13.80 -6.96
N ALA A 91 -0.37 -13.28 -6.16
CA ALA A 91 0.75 -12.46 -6.61
C ALA A 91 2.07 -13.08 -6.14
N ILE A 92 3.09 -13.01 -7.01
CA ILE A 92 4.46 -13.40 -6.68
C ILE A 92 5.35 -12.25 -7.13
N ASN A 93 6.06 -11.67 -6.17
CA ASN A 93 7.04 -10.64 -6.39
C ASN A 93 8.44 -11.23 -6.13
N TYR A 94 9.38 -10.94 -7.02
CA TYR A 94 10.78 -11.32 -6.85
C TYR A 94 11.65 -10.07 -6.92
N GLN A 95 12.44 -9.84 -5.88
CA GLN A 95 13.34 -8.71 -5.77
C GLN A 95 14.79 -9.16 -6.00
N TRP A 96 15.41 -8.66 -7.06
CA TRP A 96 16.84 -8.90 -7.29
C TRP A 96 17.69 -8.21 -6.21
N ALA A 97 18.71 -8.90 -5.72
CA ALA A 97 19.55 -8.49 -4.59
C ALA A 97 20.49 -7.28 -4.87
N ASN A 98 20.27 -6.50 -5.94
CA ASN A 98 21.21 -5.48 -6.42
C ASN A 98 20.57 -4.10 -6.68
N VAL A 99 19.65 -3.66 -5.83
CA VAL A 99 19.31 -2.23 -5.74
C VAL A 99 19.26 -1.86 -4.27
N ASP A 100 20.43 -1.53 -3.73
CA ASP A 100 20.65 -0.84 -2.47
C ASP A 100 19.69 -1.21 -1.32
N ASP A 101 19.85 -2.42 -0.77
CA ASP A 101 19.49 -2.66 0.62
C ASP A 101 20.24 -1.60 1.45
N GLY A 102 19.50 -0.60 1.96
CA GLY A 102 20.00 0.58 2.66
C GLY A 102 20.93 0.31 3.86
N LYS A 103 21.20 -0.96 4.16
CA LYS A 103 22.26 -1.47 5.04
C LYS A 103 23.67 -1.08 4.60
N HIS A 104 23.87 -0.70 3.33
CA HIS A 104 25.16 -0.22 2.82
C HIS A 104 25.23 1.27 2.44
N ARG A 105 24.28 2.11 2.89
CA ARG A 105 24.64 3.51 3.11
C ARG A 105 25.58 3.55 4.30
N LYS A 106 26.87 3.24 4.08
CA LYS A 106 27.94 3.72 4.96
C LYS A 106 27.63 5.21 5.14
N LYS A 107 27.16 5.62 6.32
CA LYS A 107 26.98 7.03 6.64
C LYS A 107 28.29 7.67 6.22
N ARG A 108 28.27 8.45 5.13
CA ARG A 108 29.46 9.15 4.66
C ARG A 108 29.85 9.98 5.87
N LYS A 109 30.97 9.64 6.53
CA LYS A 109 31.43 10.40 7.68
C LYS A 109 31.43 11.85 7.22
N GLU A 110 30.58 12.67 7.84
CA GLU A 110 30.53 14.08 7.51
C GLU A 110 31.95 14.59 7.71
N LYS A 111 32.62 14.95 6.62
CA LYS A 111 33.95 15.51 6.69
C LYS A 111 33.74 16.90 7.31
N PHE A 112 34.16 17.05 8.56
CA PHE A 112 34.20 18.35 9.21
C PHE A 112 35.09 19.27 8.36
N ILE A 113 34.49 20.29 7.74
CA ILE A 113 35.23 21.32 7.02
C ILE A 113 35.74 22.29 8.10
N PRO A 114 37.05 22.35 8.39
CA PRO A 114 37.56 23.29 9.37
C PRO A 114 37.27 24.72 8.92
N CYS A 115 36.83 25.57 9.85
CA CYS A 115 36.53 26.97 9.57
C CYS A 115 37.77 27.67 8.98
N PRO A 116 37.62 28.46 7.91
CA PRO A 116 38.75 29.21 7.36
C PRO A 116 39.24 30.20 8.40
N THR A 117 40.48 30.03 8.86
CA THR A 117 41.17 31.04 9.66
C THR A 117 41.57 32.16 8.72
N PHE A 118 40.87 33.30 8.79
CA PHE A 118 41.38 34.54 8.20
C PHE A 118 42.69 34.87 8.92
N SER A 119 43.82 34.72 8.23
CA SER A 119 45.05 35.34 8.69
C SER A 119 44.83 36.85 8.62
N ASN A 120 44.70 37.50 9.77
CA ASN A 120 44.95 38.93 9.85
C ASN A 120 46.37 39.13 9.33
N ARG A 121 46.49 39.67 8.12
CA ARG A 121 47.75 40.24 7.63
C ARG A 121 47.87 41.60 8.31
N GLU A 122 48.82 41.69 9.23
CA GLU A 122 49.46 42.97 9.60
C GLU A 122 50.15 43.59 8.39
#